data_AF-A0A9X4NVK0-F1
#
_entry.id   AF-A0A9X4NVK0-F1
#
_cell.length_a   1.000
_cell.length_b   1.000
_cell.length_c   1.000
_cell.angle_alpha   90.00
_cell.angle_beta   90.00
_cell.angle_gamma   90.00
#
_symmetry.space_group_name_H-M   'P 1'
#
loop_
_entity.id
_entity.type
_entity.pdbx_description
1 polymer ?
#
loop_
_entity_poly.entity_id
_entity_poly.type
_entity_poly.pdbx_seq_one_letter_code
_entity_poly.pdbx_strand_id
1 'polypeptide(L)'
;MELPPASQPGLCANTSSESDTLASLLLYTERLRSMSGAEVTGEIAALADPGNSAPHQMRLALALMHTHQAVDTARALGLLQRVANQSAPDNALLRPLARLLAARLQDQRRLEDTVERQGQHLRDSQRRIEQLNERLEAMRAIERSLTTRPPPPPPGSRPAAP
;
A
#
# COMPACT_ATOMS: atom_id res chain seq x y z
N MET A 1 21.40 -62.66 12.74
CA MET A 1 20.97 -61.51 11.91
C MET A 1 20.48 -60.46 12.88
N GLU A 2 21.34 -59.52 13.28
CA GLU A 2 20.95 -58.39 14.14
C GLU A 2 21.30 -57.12 13.36
N LEU A 3 20.29 -56.32 13.01
CA LEU A 3 20.48 -55.04 12.34
C LEU A 3 20.96 -54.01 13.37
N PRO A 4 21.88 -53.09 13.00
CA PRO A 4 22.27 -52.01 13.90
C PRO A 4 21.12 -50.99 14.07
N PRO A 5 20.96 -50.37 15.25
CA PRO A 5 19.97 -49.31 15.47
C PRO A 5 20.39 -48.04 14.73
N ALA A 6 19.49 -47.51 13.90
CA ALA A 6 19.66 -46.24 13.22
C ALA A 6 19.76 -45.10 14.24
N SER A 7 20.96 -44.55 14.41
CA SER A 7 21.16 -43.29 15.11
C SER A 7 20.79 -42.14 14.18
N GLN A 8 19.62 -41.53 14.38
CA GLN A 8 19.31 -40.21 13.81
C GLN A 8 19.11 -39.19 14.95
N PRO A 9 20.15 -38.49 15.42
CA PRO A 9 20.00 -37.41 16.39
C PRO A 9 19.88 -36.00 15.76
N GLY A 10 19.73 -35.87 14.44
CA GLY A 10 19.88 -34.57 13.74
C GLY A 10 18.64 -33.69 13.56
N LEU A 11 17.43 -34.27 13.45
CA LEU A 11 16.25 -33.47 13.04
C LEU A 11 15.65 -32.63 14.17
N CYS A 12 15.63 -33.12 15.41
CA CYS A 12 14.93 -32.45 16.52
C CYS A 12 15.65 -31.19 17.02
N ALA A 13 16.99 -31.18 17.03
CA ALA A 13 17.77 -30.03 17.48
C ALA A 13 17.72 -28.84 16.51
N ASN A 14 17.61 -29.13 15.20
CA ASN A 14 17.49 -28.10 14.17
C ASN A 14 16.15 -27.36 14.27
N THR A 15 15.06 -28.09 14.48
CA THR A 15 13.71 -27.50 14.59
C THR A 15 13.55 -26.57 15.79
N SER A 16 14.24 -26.84 16.91
CA SER A 16 14.23 -25.95 18.08
C SER A 16 14.93 -24.62 17.79
N SER A 17 16.11 -24.65 17.17
CA SER A 17 16.87 -23.45 16.81
C SER A 17 16.14 -22.60 15.75
N GLU A 18 15.48 -23.24 14.79
CA GLU A 18 14.63 -22.56 13.81
C GLU A 18 13.40 -21.91 14.47
N SER A 19 12.80 -22.59 15.47
CA SER A 19 11.66 -22.05 16.23
C SER A 19 12.06 -20.82 17.05
N ASP A 20 13.24 -20.85 17.69
CA ASP A 20 13.79 -19.70 18.42
C ASP A 20 14.06 -18.51 17.48
N THR A 21 14.56 -18.80 16.27
CA THR A 21 14.77 -17.78 15.23
C THR A 21 13.45 -17.15 14.82
N LEU A 22 12.39 -17.95 14.60
CA LEU A 22 11.05 -17.45 14.33
C LEU A 22 10.49 -16.61 15.48
N ALA A 23 10.63 -17.06 16.72
CA ALA A 23 10.20 -16.31 17.89
C ALA A 23 10.91 -14.95 17.98
N SER A 24 12.21 -14.92 17.70
CA SER A 24 13.00 -13.68 17.66
C SER A 24 12.51 -12.71 16.58
N LEU A 25 12.12 -13.22 15.41
CA LEU A 25 11.54 -12.43 14.32
C LEU A 25 10.19 -11.83 14.72
N LEU A 26 9.33 -12.60 15.38
CA LEU A 26 8.03 -12.10 15.85
C LEU A 26 8.20 -11.01 16.92
N LEU A 27 9.08 -11.21 17.90
CA LEU A 27 9.41 -10.18 18.89
C LEU A 27 9.99 -8.93 18.23
N TYR A 28 10.81 -9.11 17.19
CA TYR A 28 11.34 -8.01 16.40
C TYR A 28 10.23 -7.24 15.67
N THR A 29 9.22 -7.92 15.11
CA THR A 29 8.05 -7.21 14.52
C THR A 29 7.25 -6.42 15.54
N GLU A 30 7.13 -6.94 16.76
CA GLU A 30 6.43 -6.23 17.84
C GLU A 30 7.21 -4.98 18.25
N ARG A 31 8.54 -5.11 18.38
CA ARG A 31 9.41 -3.96 18.65
C ARG A 31 9.34 -2.91 17.54
N LEU A 32 9.31 -3.32 16.27
CA LEU A 32 9.16 -2.38 15.15
C LEU A 32 7.88 -1.53 15.27
N ARG A 33 6.79 -2.09 15.78
CA ARG A 33 5.52 -1.36 15.98
C ARG A 33 5.60 -0.26 17.03
N SER A 34 6.50 -0.35 18.00
CA SER A 34 6.69 0.66 19.03
C SER A 34 7.77 1.70 18.70
N MET A 35 8.51 1.52 17.61
CA MET A 35 9.55 2.45 17.17
C MET A 35 8.95 3.63 16.38
N SER A 36 9.62 4.77 16.47
CA SER A 36 9.36 5.93 15.62
C SER A 36 9.88 5.70 14.20
N GLY A 37 9.36 6.48 13.24
CA GLY A 37 9.81 6.38 11.84
C GLY A 37 11.31 6.60 11.65
N ALA A 38 11.94 7.48 12.44
CA ALA A 38 13.39 7.73 12.38
C ALA A 38 14.22 6.56 12.94
N GLU A 39 13.73 5.88 13.97
CA GLU A 39 14.39 4.69 14.51
C GLU A 39 14.29 3.52 13.52
N VAL A 40 13.15 3.39 12.83
CA VAL A 40 12.96 2.37 11.79
C VAL A 40 13.90 2.61 10.62
N THR A 41 14.10 3.86 10.17
CA THR A 41 15.07 4.16 9.11
C THR A 41 16.51 3.91 9.56
N GLY A 42 16.84 4.18 10.83
CA GLY A 42 18.14 3.82 11.43
C GLY A 42 18.38 2.30 11.43
N GLU A 43 17.37 1.50 11.80
CA GLU A 43 17.43 0.03 11.79
C GLU A 43 17.59 -0.51 10.35
N ILE A 44 16.89 0.07 9.38
CA ILE A 44 17.04 -0.27 7.95
C ILE A 44 18.48 -0.02 7.47
N ALA A 45 19.08 1.10 7.88
CA ALA A 45 20.47 1.42 7.55
C ALA A 45 21.45 0.44 8.20
N ALA A 46 21.22 0.04 9.46
CA ALA A 46 22.03 -0.95 10.15
C ALA A 46 21.94 -2.35 9.50
N LEU A 47 20.78 -2.70 8.95
CA LEU A 47 20.51 -3.99 8.29
C LEU A 47 20.76 -3.97 6.78
N ALA A 48 21.35 -2.89 6.23
CA ALA A 48 21.36 -2.63 4.78
C ALA A 48 21.99 -3.73 3.93
N ASP A 49 22.96 -4.48 4.48
CA ASP A 49 23.59 -5.64 3.82
C ASP A 49 23.29 -6.95 4.56
N PRO A 50 22.15 -7.60 4.28
CA PRO A 50 21.79 -8.87 4.92
C PRO A 50 22.54 -10.09 4.33
N GLY A 51 23.39 -9.90 3.31
CA GLY A 51 24.07 -10.98 2.62
C GLY A 51 23.13 -12.10 2.15
N ASN A 52 23.55 -13.36 2.34
CA ASN A 52 22.74 -14.55 2.02
C ASN A 52 22.05 -15.17 3.25
N SER A 53 22.00 -14.44 4.38
CA SER A 53 21.40 -14.92 5.61
C SER A 53 19.89 -14.72 5.59
N ALA A 54 19.12 -15.80 5.48
CA ALA A 54 17.66 -15.78 5.49
C ALA A 54 17.04 -15.01 6.69
N PRO A 55 17.50 -15.17 7.95
CA PRO A 55 16.94 -14.40 9.07
C PRO A 55 17.25 -12.89 8.98
N HIS A 56 18.43 -12.49 8.50
CA HIS A 56 18.75 -11.07 8.31
C HIS A 56 17.95 -10.46 7.15
N GLN A 57 17.77 -11.19 6.04
CA GLN A 57 16.91 -10.78 4.94
C GLN A 57 15.46 -10.60 5.40
N MET A 58 14.98 -11.49 6.26
CA MET A 58 13.64 -11.40 6.86
C MET A 58 13.51 -10.17 7.77
N ARG A 59 14.48 -9.91 8.66
CA ARG A 59 14.48 -8.71 9.52
C ARG A 59 14.48 -7.41 8.71
N LEU A 60 15.30 -7.33 7.66
CA LEU A 60 15.32 -6.16 6.78
C LEU A 60 13.98 -5.99 6.07
N ALA A 61 13.41 -7.07 5.54
CA ALA A 61 12.09 -7.02 4.90
C ALA A 61 11.00 -6.53 5.88
N LEU A 62 11.00 -7.01 7.13
CA LEU A 62 10.07 -6.58 8.17
C LEU A 62 10.22 -5.09 8.50
N ALA A 63 11.43 -4.57 8.56
CA ALA A 63 11.67 -3.14 8.78
C ALA A 63 11.17 -2.28 7.61
N LEU A 64 11.48 -2.70 6.38
CA LEU A 64 11.03 -2.02 5.16
C LEU A 64 9.50 -1.99 5.05
N MET A 65 8.82 -3.08 5.40
CA MET A 65 7.35 -3.14 5.42
C MET A 65 6.72 -2.13 6.38
N HIS A 66 7.41 -1.74 7.46
CA HIS A 66 6.88 -0.79 8.44
C HIS A 66 6.90 0.67 7.94
N THR A 67 7.72 1.00 6.94
CA THR A 67 7.77 2.35 6.35
C THR A 67 6.56 2.68 5.48
N HIS A 68 5.89 1.65 4.95
CA HIS A 68 4.79 1.76 3.98
C HIS A 68 5.13 2.56 2.70
N GLN A 69 6.41 2.70 2.34
CA GLN A 69 6.82 3.35 1.10
C GLN A 69 6.81 2.37 -0.08
N ALA A 70 6.30 2.79 -1.24
CA ALA A 70 6.21 1.92 -2.43
C ALA A 70 7.56 1.35 -2.90
N VAL A 71 8.65 2.11 -2.75
CA VAL A 71 10.01 1.65 -3.06
C VAL A 71 10.47 0.57 -2.08
N ASP A 72 10.18 0.78 -0.80
CA ASP A 72 10.56 -0.16 0.27
C ASP A 72 9.72 -1.42 0.24
N THR A 73 8.43 -1.35 -0.11
CA THR A 73 7.59 -2.55 -0.30
C THR A 73 8.09 -3.40 -1.47
N ALA A 74 8.52 -2.78 -2.57
CA ALA A 74 9.13 -3.51 -3.68
C ALA A 74 10.46 -4.19 -3.28
N ARG A 75 11.31 -3.49 -2.52
CA ARG A 75 12.57 -4.05 -1.99
C ARG A 75 12.31 -5.20 -1.02
N ALA A 76 11.36 -5.04 -0.09
CA ALA A 76 10.96 -6.08 0.85
C ALA A 76 10.45 -7.34 0.13
N LEU A 77 9.62 -7.17 -0.91
CA LEU A 77 9.11 -8.27 -1.72
C LEU A 77 10.26 -9.06 -2.36
N GLY A 78 11.26 -8.39 -2.94
CA GLY A 78 12.43 -9.06 -3.53
C GLY A 78 13.25 -9.86 -2.50
N LEU A 79 13.39 -9.36 -1.27
CA LEU A 79 14.05 -10.08 -0.18
C LEU A 79 13.26 -11.32 0.24
N LEU A 80 11.95 -11.18 0.42
CA LEU A 80 11.06 -12.29 0.81
C LEU A 80 11.04 -13.40 -0.26
N GLN A 81 11.01 -13.03 -1.54
CA GLN A 81 11.10 -14.00 -2.64
C GLN A 81 12.43 -14.76 -2.64
N ARG A 82 13.54 -14.07 -2.34
CA ARG A 82 14.86 -14.71 -2.22
C ARG A 82 14.87 -15.76 -1.11
N VAL A 83 14.38 -15.40 0.09
CA VAL A 83 14.24 -16.33 1.22
C VAL A 83 13.33 -17.51 0.86
N ALA A 84 12.19 -17.25 0.21
CA ALA A 84 11.24 -18.28 -0.20
C ALA A 84 11.80 -19.31 -1.20
N ASN A 85 12.79 -18.90 -1.99
CA ASN A 85 13.44 -19.71 -3.02
C ASN A 85 14.75 -20.36 -2.56
N GLN A 86 15.25 -20.00 -1.37
CA GLN A 86 16.48 -20.57 -0.82
C GLN A 86 16.27 -22.04 -0.45
N SER A 87 17.20 -22.91 -0.86
CA SER A 87 17.07 -24.36 -0.67
C SER A 87 17.85 -24.89 0.55
N ALA A 88 18.33 -24.01 1.43
CA ALA A 88 19.10 -24.39 2.61
C ALA A 88 18.19 -25.06 3.67
N PRO A 89 18.63 -26.17 4.30
CA PRO A 89 17.84 -26.90 5.28
C PRO A 89 17.64 -26.14 6.61
N ASP A 90 18.54 -25.20 6.93
CA ASP A 90 18.57 -24.48 8.22
C ASP A 90 17.47 -23.41 8.38
N ASN A 91 16.60 -23.24 7.39
CA ASN A 91 15.53 -22.23 7.38
C ASN A 91 14.23 -22.76 6.77
N ALA A 92 13.94 -24.05 6.96
CA ALA A 92 12.78 -24.72 6.42
C ALA A 92 11.47 -24.02 6.84
N LEU A 93 11.38 -23.54 8.09
CA LEU A 93 10.20 -22.85 8.62
C LEU A 93 10.05 -21.39 8.14
N LEU A 94 11.14 -20.71 7.77
CA LEU A 94 11.08 -19.32 7.29
C LEU A 94 10.54 -19.20 5.86
N ARG A 95 10.72 -20.23 5.04
CA ARG A 95 10.25 -20.24 3.64
C ARG A 95 8.74 -20.08 3.49
N PRO A 96 7.88 -20.88 4.16
CA PRO A 96 6.43 -20.69 4.05
C PRO A 96 5.98 -19.33 4.58
N LEU A 97 6.61 -18.83 5.66
CA LEU A 97 6.36 -17.49 6.17
C LEU A 97 6.71 -16.41 5.13
N ALA A 98 7.88 -16.52 4.49
CA ALA A 98 8.33 -15.61 3.45
C ALA A 98 7.35 -15.56 2.27
N ARG A 99 6.82 -16.72 1.85
CA ARG A 99 5.81 -16.83 0.79
C ARG A 99 4.49 -16.15 1.18
N LEU A 100 4.03 -16.38 2.41
CA LEU A 100 2.81 -15.74 2.93
C LEU A 100 2.95 -14.23 2.97
N LEU A 101 4.08 -13.72 3.49
CA LEU A 101 4.36 -12.27 3.54
C LEU A 101 4.49 -11.66 2.14
N ALA A 102 5.14 -12.35 1.21
CA ALA A 102 5.26 -11.89 -0.18
C ALA A 102 3.89 -11.78 -0.86
N ALA A 103 3.01 -12.77 -0.68
CA ALA A 103 1.63 -12.73 -1.19
C ALA A 103 0.86 -11.56 -0.58
N ARG A 104 0.97 -11.35 0.74
CA ARG A 104 0.33 -10.23 1.43
C ARG A 104 0.77 -8.87 0.89
N LEU A 105 2.07 -8.70 0.58
CA LEU A 105 2.60 -7.46 0.00
C LEU A 105 2.09 -7.22 -1.42
N GLN A 106 1.95 -8.28 -2.21
CA GLN A 106 1.37 -8.17 -3.55
C GLN A 106 -0.10 -7.74 -3.49
N ASP A 107 -0.86 -8.30 -2.56
CA ASP A 107 -2.26 -7.92 -2.35
C ASP A 107 -2.38 -6.49 -1.85
N GLN A 108 -1.51 -6.06 -0.93
CA GLN A 108 -1.47 -4.66 -0.47
C GLN A 108 -1.27 -3.69 -1.63
N ARG A 109 -0.32 -3.95 -2.53
CA ARG A 109 -0.08 -3.09 -3.70
C ARG A 109 -1.30 -3.03 -4.63
N ARG A 110 -1.96 -4.16 -4.87
CA ARG A 110 -3.20 -4.20 -5.68
C ARG A 110 -4.33 -3.39 -5.05
N LEU A 111 -4.45 -3.40 -3.72
CA LEU A 111 -5.43 -2.61 -2.99
C LEU A 111 -5.10 -1.11 -3.07
N GLU A 112 -3.83 -0.74 -2.88
CA GLU A 112 -3.34 0.65 -3.04
C GLU A 112 -3.66 1.18 -4.45
N ASP A 113 -3.34 0.41 -5.50
CA ASP A 113 -3.66 0.76 -6.89
C ASP A 113 -5.17 0.96 -7.11
N THR A 114 -6.00 0.15 -6.45
CA THR A 114 -7.47 0.23 -6.56
C THR A 114 -8.00 1.47 -5.87
N VAL A 115 -7.49 1.79 -4.67
CA VAL A 115 -7.84 3.00 -3.93
C VAL A 115 -7.46 4.26 -4.72
N GLU A 116 -6.28 4.27 -5.33
CA GLU A 116 -5.83 5.39 -6.16
C GLU A 116 -6.75 5.62 -7.37
N ARG A 117 -7.11 4.55 -8.09
CA ARG A 117 -8.07 4.62 -9.22
C ARG A 117 -9.44 5.11 -8.79
N GLN A 118 -9.96 4.64 -7.65
CA GLN A 118 -11.23 5.09 -7.11
C GLN A 118 -11.18 6.57 -6.74
N GLY A 119 -10.09 7.03 -6.10
CA GLY A 119 -9.87 8.43 -5.77
C GLY A 119 -9.85 9.33 -7.02
N GLN A 120 -9.23 8.87 -8.10
CA GLN A 120 -9.23 9.59 -9.37
C GLN A 120 -10.64 9.67 -9.99
N HIS A 121 -11.36 8.55 -10.01
CA HIS A 121 -12.73 8.52 -10.52
C HIS A 121 -13.67 9.46 -9.73
N LEU A 122 -13.53 9.52 -8.41
CA LEU A 122 -14.30 10.45 -7.57
C LEU A 122 -14.02 11.91 -7.92
N ARG A 123 -12.75 12.29 -8.09
CA ARG A 123 -12.38 13.67 -8.50
C ARG A 123 -12.95 14.04 -9.86
N ASP A 124 -12.88 13.12 -10.82
CA ASP A 124 -13.41 13.37 -12.16
C ASP A 124 -14.95 13.46 -12.16
N SER A 125 -15.62 12.63 -11.35
CA SER A 125 -17.08 12.72 -11.17
C SER A 125 -17.50 14.05 -10.53
N GLN A 126 -16.75 14.52 -9.53
CA GLN A 126 -17.00 15.79 -8.86
C GLN A 126 -16.85 16.98 -9.83
N ARG A 127 -15.79 16.99 -10.66
CA ARG A 127 -15.62 18.00 -11.72
C ARG A 127 -16.77 18.00 -12.71
N ARG A 128 -17.27 16.81 -13.07
CA ARG A 128 -18.43 16.71 -13.98
C ARG A 128 -19.70 17.26 -13.34
N ILE A 129 -19.91 17.03 -12.05
CA ILE A 129 -21.03 17.61 -11.29
C ILE A 129 -20.93 19.14 -11.27
N GLU A 130 -19.75 19.70 -11.01
CA GLU A 130 -19.51 21.15 -11.02
C GLU A 130 -19.81 21.76 -12.40
N GLN A 131 -19.35 21.13 -13.49
CA GLN A 131 -19.65 21.57 -14.86
C GLN A 131 -21.15 21.51 -15.19
N LEU A 132 -21.86 20.49 -14.70
CA LEU A 132 -23.30 20.37 -14.90
C LEU A 132 -24.06 21.43 -14.10
N ASN A 133 -23.63 21.73 -12.88
CA ASN A 133 -24.20 22.81 -12.07
C ASN A 133 -24.00 24.17 -12.72
N GLU A 134 -22.80 24.47 -13.22
CA GLU A 134 -22.52 25.72 -13.94
C GLU A 134 -23.45 25.88 -15.17
N ARG A 135 -23.68 24.80 -15.93
CA ARG A 135 -24.62 24.80 -17.05
C ARG A 135 -26.06 25.05 -16.60
N LEU A 136 -26.50 24.42 -15.51
CA LEU A 136 -27.84 24.65 -14.96
C LEU A 136 -28.02 26.08 -14.48
N GLU A 137 -27.01 26.66 -13.84
CA GLU A 137 -27.02 28.06 -13.42
C GLU A 137 -27.07 29.02 -14.61
N ALA A 138 -26.28 28.74 -15.66
CA ALA A 138 -26.33 29.49 -16.91
C ALA A 138 -27.72 29.41 -17.57
N MET A 139 -28.36 28.24 -17.60
CA MET A 139 -29.73 28.09 -18.11
C MET A 139 -30.73 28.87 -17.26
N ARG A 140 -30.65 28.79 -15.92
CA ARG A 140 -31.50 29.59 -15.02
C ARG A 140 -31.30 31.10 -15.17
N ALA A 141 -30.08 31.54 -15.48
CA ALA A 141 -29.80 32.96 -15.77
C ALA A 141 -30.47 33.41 -17.06
N ILE A 142 -30.47 32.56 -18.11
CA ILE A 142 -31.20 32.80 -19.35
C ILE A 142 -32.70 32.90 -19.06
N GLU A 143 -33.28 31.95 -18.33
CA GLU A 143 -34.70 31.97 -17.94
C GLU A 143 -35.08 33.26 -17.20
N ARG A 144 -34.24 33.70 -16.23
CA ARG A 144 -34.44 34.96 -15.54
C ARG A 144 -34.39 36.17 -16.46
N SER A 145 -33.40 36.24 -17.36
CA SER A 145 -33.27 37.36 -18.29
C SER A 145 -34.44 37.49 -19.27
N LEU A 146 -35.08 36.36 -19.63
CA LEU A 146 -36.24 36.34 -20.51
C LEU A 146 -37.52 36.81 -19.81
N THR A 147 -37.73 36.45 -18.53
CA THR A 147 -38.91 36.88 -17.77
C THR A 147 -38.83 38.33 -17.31
N THR A 148 -37.63 38.89 -17.06
CA THR A 148 -37.46 40.27 -16.59
C THR A 148 -37.45 41.32 -17.71
N ARG A 149 -37.69 40.95 -18.98
CA ARG A 149 -37.74 41.92 -20.08
C ARG A 149 -38.86 42.95 -19.80
N PRO A 150 -38.54 44.24 -19.57
CA PRO A 150 -39.57 45.24 -19.27
C PRO A 150 -40.55 45.36 -20.44
N PRO A 151 -41.84 45.64 -20.18
CA PRO A 151 -42.79 45.87 -21.26
C PRO A 151 -42.29 47.00 -22.16
N PRO A 152 -42.45 46.88 -23.49
CA PRO A 152 -42.07 47.96 -24.40
C PRO A 152 -42.78 49.26 -24.00
N PRO A 153 -42.09 50.42 -24.04
CA PRO A 153 -42.72 51.70 -23.73
C PRO A 153 -43.93 51.91 -24.66
N PRO A 154 -45.04 52.49 -24.15
CA PRO A 154 -46.25 52.68 -24.95
C PRO A 154 -45.95 53.56 -26.18
N PRO A 155 -46.44 53.19 -27.38
CA PRO A 155 -46.27 54.01 -28.56
C PRO A 155 -47.23 55.20 -28.49
N GLY A 156 -46.71 56.38 -28.13
CA GLY A 156 -47.54 57.58 -28.15
C GLY A 156 -46.99 58.76 -27.39
N SER A 157 -46.10 59.52 -28.01
CA SER A 157 -46.11 60.99 -27.93
C SER A 157 -45.25 61.54 -29.07
N ARG A 158 -45.89 61.74 -30.22
CA ARG A 158 -45.37 62.67 -31.22
C ARG A 158 -45.31 64.05 -30.55
N PRO A 159 -44.16 64.74 -30.52
CA PRO A 159 -44.16 66.13 -30.09
C PRO A 159 -44.85 66.95 -31.18
N ALA A 160 -45.92 67.65 -30.80
CA ALA A 160 -46.52 68.67 -31.63
C ALA A 160 -45.56 69.86 -31.69
N ALA A 161 -45.07 70.19 -32.89
CA ALA A 161 -44.33 71.42 -33.17
C ALA A 161 -45.30 72.47 -33.75
N PRO A 162 -45.07 73.77 -33.47
CA PRO A 162 -46.01 74.87 -33.71
C PRO A 162 -46.18 75.25 -35.18
#